data_AF-A0A7I8C435-F1
#
_entry.id   AF-A0A7I8C435-F1
#
_cell.length_a   1.000
_cell.length_b   1.000
_cell.length_c   1.000
_cell.angle_alpha   90.00
_cell.angle_beta   90.00
_cell.angle_gamma   90.00
#
_symmetry.space_group_name_H-M   'P 1'
#
loop_
_entity.id
_entity.type
_entity.pdbx_description
1 polymer ?
#
loop_
_entity_poly.entity_id
_entity_poly.type
_entity_poly.pdbx_seq_one_letter_code
_entity_poly.pdbx_strand_id
1 'polypeptide(L)'
;MVAVAMCVAEASSTYHVEQAKIAAIMQSGLPAGMERGGRVGPMAIPVQWLPVFEMMGIEASSVVNDACANIFAGTWIMAYVASLQQSDVPGDGAYAARAMRIPAKVAERRRMWAPVVQWAAGLTGVPAALIDAVITVESGYQPAVVSSAGAIGMMQLMPGTAAMLGGNPSDAKQNILMGSRYLAQLGRQFNGDLRLTLAAYNAGPAAVTRSGYKIPSFSETRAYVPKVLSLYASLQQQ
;
A
#
# COMPACT_ATOMS: atom_id res chain seq x y z
N MET A 1 -5.83 -6.01 32.03
CA MET A 1 -4.85 -4.92 32.24
C MET A 1 -3.40 -5.37 32.04
N VAL A 2 -2.94 -6.49 32.62
CA VAL A 2 -1.55 -6.96 32.48
C VAL A 2 -1.13 -7.23 31.02
N ALA A 3 -1.98 -7.89 30.22
CA ALA A 3 -1.66 -8.20 28.81
C ALA A 3 -1.47 -6.94 27.93
N VAL A 4 -2.28 -5.90 28.14
CA VAL A 4 -2.21 -4.66 27.36
C VAL A 4 -0.91 -3.90 27.64
N ALA A 5 -0.48 -3.82 28.91
CA ALA A 5 0.77 -3.16 29.28
C ALA A 5 2.00 -3.85 28.67
N MET A 6 2.00 -5.19 28.60
CA MET A 6 3.05 -5.95 27.91
C MET A 6 3.11 -5.62 26.42
N CYS A 7 1.96 -5.57 25.75
CA CYS A 7 1.90 -5.24 24.33
C CYS A 7 2.36 -3.81 24.03
N VAL A 8 2.08 -2.84 24.91
CA VAL A 8 2.63 -1.47 24.79
C VAL A 8 4.16 -1.48 24.91
N ALA A 9 4.72 -2.21 25.87
CA ALA A 9 6.17 -2.28 26.06
C ALA A 9 6.88 -2.94 24.86
N GLU A 10 6.31 -4.02 24.34
CA GLU A 10 6.86 -4.74 23.19
C GLU A 10 6.75 -3.93 21.89
N ALA A 11 5.60 -3.31 21.61
CA ALA A 11 5.43 -2.44 20.45
C ALA A 11 6.36 -1.21 20.53
N SER A 12 6.51 -0.62 21.71
CA SER A 12 7.44 0.49 21.97
C SER A 12 8.88 0.13 21.64
N SER A 13 9.33 -1.04 22.11
CA SER A 13 10.67 -1.56 21.81
C SER A 13 10.85 -1.83 20.32
N THR A 14 9.86 -2.47 19.69
CA THR A 14 9.90 -2.89 18.27
C THR A 14 9.98 -1.72 17.30
N TYR A 15 9.19 -0.66 17.55
CA TYR A 15 9.07 0.47 16.64
C TYR A 15 9.78 1.74 17.13
N HIS A 16 10.50 1.65 18.25
CA HIS A 16 11.23 2.75 18.88
C HIS A 16 10.35 3.99 19.16
N VAL A 17 9.10 3.76 19.58
CA VAL A 17 8.14 4.80 19.98
C VAL A 17 8.04 4.82 21.50
N GLU A 18 8.12 5.99 22.13
CA GLU A 18 7.99 6.13 23.58
C GLU A 18 6.64 5.59 24.08
N GLN A 19 6.66 4.74 25.13
CA GLN A 19 5.45 4.16 25.73
C GLN A 19 4.44 5.24 26.17
N ALA A 20 4.92 6.40 26.64
CA ALA A 20 4.06 7.52 27.04
C ALA A 20 3.21 8.06 25.87
N LYS A 21 3.76 8.08 24.65
CA LYS A 21 3.02 8.53 23.46
C LYS A 21 1.96 7.52 23.03
N ILE A 22 2.27 6.23 23.12
CA ILE A 22 1.31 5.13 22.88
C ILE A 22 0.15 5.24 23.89
N ALA A 23 0.48 5.32 25.19
CA ALA A 23 -0.50 5.41 26.26
C ALA A 23 -1.40 6.66 26.14
N ALA A 24 -0.86 7.80 25.70
CA ALA A 24 -1.63 9.02 25.50
C ALA A 24 -2.73 8.85 24.43
N ILE A 25 -2.45 8.18 23.32
CA ILE A 25 -3.47 7.89 22.29
C ILE A 25 -4.55 6.98 22.87
N MET A 26 -4.14 5.93 23.59
CA MET A 26 -5.04 4.94 24.17
C MET A 26 -6.05 5.50 25.17
N GLN A 27 -5.73 6.62 25.84
CA GLN A 27 -6.68 7.31 26.72
C GLN A 27 -7.92 7.85 25.99
N SER A 28 -7.77 8.16 24.70
CA SER A 28 -8.84 8.65 23.82
C SER A 28 -9.33 7.59 22.81
N GLY A 29 -8.75 6.39 22.88
CA GLY A 29 -9.03 5.27 21.99
C GLY A 29 -10.36 4.57 22.25
N LEU A 30 -10.59 3.47 21.54
CA LEU A 30 -11.78 2.63 21.69
C LEU A 30 -11.42 1.26 22.26
N PRO A 31 -12.34 0.54 22.91
CA PRO A 31 -12.15 -0.88 23.18
C PRO A 31 -11.88 -1.67 21.90
N ALA A 32 -11.16 -2.79 22.01
CA ALA A 32 -11.05 -3.75 20.90
C ALA A 32 -12.43 -4.24 20.46
N GLY A 33 -12.60 -4.44 19.15
CA GLY A 33 -13.89 -4.77 18.53
C GLY A 33 -14.86 -3.59 18.38
N MET A 34 -14.50 -2.38 18.84
CA MET A 34 -15.32 -1.18 18.66
C MET A 34 -14.82 -0.31 17.51
N GLU A 35 -15.76 0.12 16.66
CA GLU A 35 -15.56 1.15 15.64
C GLU A 35 -16.42 2.36 15.96
N ARG A 36 -15.83 3.56 15.92
CA ARG A 36 -16.56 4.83 16.08
C ARG A 36 -15.87 5.94 15.31
N GLY A 37 -16.63 6.63 14.46
CA GLY A 37 -16.11 7.77 13.68
C GLY A 37 -14.99 7.38 12.70
N GLY A 38 -15.07 6.20 12.08
CA GLY A 38 -14.06 5.70 11.14
C GLY A 38 -12.73 5.31 11.79
N ARG A 39 -12.74 4.96 13.08
CA ARG A 39 -11.56 4.54 13.84
C ARG A 39 -11.83 3.27 14.63
N VAL A 40 -10.82 2.42 14.79
CA VAL A 40 -10.92 1.11 15.46
C VAL A 40 -9.92 0.94 16.60
N GLY A 41 -10.39 0.33 17.69
CA GLY A 41 -9.56 -0.20 18.77
C GLY A 41 -8.76 0.83 19.59
N PRO A 42 -7.88 0.34 20.48
CA PRO A 42 -7.22 1.16 21.51
C PRO A 42 -6.32 2.25 20.93
N MET A 43 -5.72 2.07 19.77
CA MET A 43 -4.90 3.10 19.13
C MET A 43 -5.70 4.05 18.22
N ALA A 44 -7.04 3.96 18.22
CA ALA A 44 -7.93 4.77 17.41
C ALA A 44 -7.52 4.79 15.92
N ILE A 45 -7.12 3.62 15.39
CA ILE A 45 -6.57 3.49 14.04
C ILE A 45 -7.63 3.90 13.02
N PRO A 46 -7.36 4.89 12.15
CA PRO A 46 -8.27 5.21 11.05
C PRO A 46 -8.47 4.01 10.12
N VAL A 47 -9.71 3.66 9.80
CA VAL A 47 -10.05 2.44 9.01
C VAL A 47 -9.40 2.41 7.62
N GLN A 48 -8.97 3.55 7.08
CA GLN A 48 -8.21 3.60 5.82
C GLN A 48 -6.84 2.90 5.88
N TRP A 49 -6.33 2.58 7.07
CA TRP A 49 -5.09 1.82 7.24
C TRP A 49 -5.27 0.30 7.15
N LEU A 50 -6.50 -0.22 7.34
CA LEU A 50 -6.76 -1.66 7.32
C LEU A 50 -6.27 -2.34 6.02
N PRO A 51 -6.48 -1.77 4.82
CA PRO A 51 -6.00 -2.38 3.59
C PRO A 51 -4.45 -2.39 3.47
N VAL A 52 -3.74 -1.48 4.14
CA VAL A 52 -2.27 -1.51 4.20
C VAL A 52 -1.79 -2.69 5.05
N PHE A 53 -2.48 -2.97 6.16
CA PHE A 53 -2.18 -4.13 7.01
C PHE A 53 -2.42 -5.45 6.26
N GLU A 54 -3.51 -5.57 5.51
CA GLU A 54 -3.77 -6.77 4.69
C GLU A 54 -2.67 -6.99 3.65
N MET A 55 -2.19 -5.91 3.01
CA MET A 55 -1.07 -5.97 2.09
C MET A 55 0.24 -6.42 2.77
N MET A 56 0.43 -6.06 4.05
CA MET A 56 1.54 -6.54 4.88
C MET A 56 1.34 -8.00 5.36
N GLY A 57 0.21 -8.63 5.07
CA GLY A 57 -0.13 -9.97 5.57
C GLY A 57 -0.65 -9.98 7.01
N ILE A 58 -1.09 -8.83 7.52
CA ILE A 58 -1.71 -8.67 8.83
C ILE A 58 -3.22 -8.59 8.60
N GLU A 59 -3.99 -9.55 9.13
CA GLU A 59 -5.44 -9.59 8.95
C GLU A 59 -6.11 -8.35 9.56
N ALA A 60 -6.92 -7.64 8.77
CA ALA A 60 -7.67 -6.47 9.24
C ALA A 60 -8.57 -6.81 10.43
N SER A 61 -9.19 -8.00 10.42
CA SER A 61 -10.01 -8.52 11.53
C SER A 61 -9.21 -8.63 12.83
N SER A 62 -7.94 -9.03 12.77
CA SER A 62 -7.06 -9.10 13.93
C SER A 62 -6.78 -7.69 14.48
N VAL A 63 -6.48 -6.72 13.60
CA VAL A 63 -6.27 -5.31 14.00
C VAL A 63 -7.51 -4.70 14.66
N VAL A 64 -8.71 -5.10 14.25
CA VAL A 64 -9.97 -4.61 14.84
C VAL A 64 -10.27 -5.28 16.18
N ASN A 65 -10.12 -6.60 16.26
CA ASN A 65 -10.66 -7.40 17.37
C ASN A 65 -9.64 -7.73 18.46
N ASP A 66 -8.34 -7.71 18.16
CA ASP A 66 -7.27 -7.98 19.12
C ASP A 66 -6.60 -6.68 19.58
N ALA A 67 -6.59 -6.44 20.90
CA ALA A 67 -6.04 -5.22 21.47
C ALA A 67 -4.52 -5.09 21.23
N CYS A 68 -3.78 -6.20 21.25
CA CYS A 68 -2.34 -6.19 21.04
C CYS A 68 -2.00 -5.98 19.57
N ALA A 69 -2.69 -6.67 18.65
CA ALA A 69 -2.56 -6.42 17.21
C ALA A 69 -2.84 -4.95 16.88
N ASN A 70 -3.89 -4.36 17.47
CA ASN A 70 -4.19 -2.94 17.33
C ASN A 70 -3.08 -2.03 17.89
N ILE A 71 -2.51 -2.35 19.05
CA ILE A 71 -1.39 -1.59 19.64
C ILE A 71 -0.15 -1.62 18.75
N PHE A 72 0.23 -2.80 18.24
CA PHE A 72 1.35 -2.94 17.32
C PHE A 72 1.10 -2.19 16.01
N ALA A 73 -0.07 -2.37 15.41
CA ALA A 73 -0.47 -1.68 14.18
C ALA A 73 -0.46 -0.15 14.34
N GLY A 74 -1.03 0.37 15.44
CA GLY A 74 -1.04 1.79 15.73
C GLY A 74 0.36 2.36 16.01
N THR A 75 1.20 1.62 16.70
CA THR A 75 2.59 2.03 16.98
C THR A 75 3.44 2.01 15.70
N TRP A 76 3.22 1.04 14.82
CA TRP A 76 3.81 1.04 13.47
C TRP A 76 3.41 2.28 12.67
N ILE A 77 2.12 2.68 12.69
CA ILE A 77 1.67 3.93 12.04
C ILE A 77 2.42 5.14 12.59
N MET A 78 2.63 5.23 13.91
CA MET A 78 3.36 6.34 14.51
C MET A 78 4.80 6.42 14.01
N ALA A 79 5.50 5.28 13.98
CA ALA A 79 6.86 5.20 13.46
C ALA A 79 6.93 5.53 11.96
N TYR A 80 5.95 5.04 11.19
CA TYR A 80 5.80 5.34 9.77
C TYR A 80 5.61 6.85 9.53
N VAL A 81 4.64 7.47 10.19
CA VAL A 81 4.36 8.91 10.02
C VAL A 81 5.55 9.76 10.43
N ALA A 82 6.29 9.36 11.48
CA ALA A 82 7.52 10.04 11.87
C ALA A 82 8.64 9.93 10.80
N SER A 83 8.72 8.81 10.08
CA SER A 83 9.69 8.65 8.98
C SER A 83 9.36 9.54 7.77
N LEU A 84 8.07 9.78 7.51
CA LEU A 84 7.63 10.65 6.40
C LEU A 84 8.11 12.10 6.58
N GLN A 85 8.17 12.61 7.81
CA GLN A 85 8.64 13.97 8.10
C GLN A 85 10.11 14.19 7.71
N GLN A 86 10.89 13.13 7.54
CA GLN A 86 12.31 13.18 7.17
C GLN A 86 12.56 12.99 5.67
N SER A 87 11.50 13.00 4.86
CA SER A 87 11.59 12.60 3.46
C SER A 87 11.07 13.69 2.51
N ASP A 88 11.72 13.85 1.36
CA ASP A 88 11.41 14.91 0.37
C ASP A 88 10.11 14.69 -0.42
N VAL A 89 9.34 13.64 -0.10
CA VAL A 89 8.12 13.29 -0.81
C VAL A 89 6.95 13.51 0.16
N PRO A 90 5.94 14.32 -0.23
CA PRO A 90 4.83 14.65 0.66
C PRO A 90 4.16 13.40 1.25
N GLY A 91 3.73 13.46 2.50
CA GLY A 91 2.97 12.39 3.15
C GLY A 91 1.58 12.21 2.52
N ASP A 92 0.93 11.07 2.80
CA ASP A 92 -0.28 10.59 2.12
C ASP A 92 -1.43 11.62 2.04
N GLY A 93 -1.57 12.48 3.06
CA GLY A 93 -2.56 13.55 3.10
C GLY A 93 -2.39 14.63 2.01
N ALA A 94 -1.19 14.83 1.49
CA ALA A 94 -0.94 15.78 0.41
C ALA A 94 -1.46 15.29 -0.96
N TYR A 95 -1.52 13.96 -1.17
CA TYR A 95 -2.00 13.36 -2.41
C TYR A 95 -3.53 13.35 -2.52
N ALA A 96 -4.23 13.36 -1.38
CA ALA A 96 -5.69 13.44 -1.32
C ALA A 96 -6.25 14.82 -1.72
N ALA A 97 -5.42 15.87 -1.69
CA ALA A 97 -5.86 17.25 -1.87
C ALA A 97 -6.19 17.65 -3.33
N ARG A 98 -5.90 16.80 -4.33
CA ARG A 98 -6.24 17.08 -5.73
C ARG A 98 -6.73 15.81 -6.43
N ALA A 99 -8.05 15.71 -6.60
CA ALA A 99 -8.68 14.63 -7.35
C ALA A 99 -8.06 14.54 -8.75
N MET A 100 -7.42 13.41 -9.06
CA MET A 100 -6.79 13.22 -10.35
C MET A 100 -7.84 12.79 -11.38
N ARG A 101 -7.90 13.49 -12.52
CA ARG A 101 -8.86 13.18 -13.58
C ARG A 101 -8.37 11.97 -14.40
N ILE A 102 -9.09 10.85 -14.31
CA ILE A 102 -8.88 9.70 -15.18
C ILE A 102 -9.51 10.00 -16.56
N PRO A 103 -8.78 9.88 -17.68
CA PRO A 103 -9.35 10.07 -19.02
C PRO A 103 -10.54 9.14 -19.27
N ALA A 104 -11.59 9.62 -19.95
CA ALA A 104 -12.84 8.88 -20.15
C ALA A 104 -12.63 7.46 -20.73
N LYS A 105 -11.76 7.33 -21.74
CA LYS A 105 -11.39 6.04 -22.34
C LYS A 105 -10.74 5.09 -21.32
N VAL A 106 -9.89 5.60 -20.43
CA VAL A 106 -9.26 4.80 -19.39
C VAL A 106 -10.30 4.39 -18.34
N ALA A 107 -11.22 5.29 -17.98
CA ALA A 107 -12.31 4.98 -17.04
C ALA A 107 -13.26 3.91 -17.59
N GLU A 108 -13.55 3.92 -18.90
CA GLU A 108 -14.33 2.88 -19.57
C GLU A 108 -13.63 1.51 -19.49
N ARG A 109 -12.35 1.45 -19.86
CA ARG A 109 -11.56 0.22 -19.75
C ARG A 109 -11.47 -0.27 -18.30
N ARG A 110 -11.27 0.64 -17.33
CA ARG A 110 -11.29 0.30 -15.89
C ARG A 110 -12.58 -0.41 -15.50
N ARG A 111 -13.75 0.11 -15.89
CA ARG A 111 -15.04 -0.52 -15.58
C ARG A 111 -15.15 -1.93 -16.16
N MET A 112 -14.64 -2.15 -17.37
CA MET A 112 -14.63 -3.47 -18.02
C MET A 112 -13.77 -4.49 -17.25
N TRP A 113 -12.64 -4.06 -16.68
CA TRP A 113 -11.71 -4.93 -15.96
C TRP A 113 -11.92 -4.99 -14.45
N ALA A 114 -12.86 -4.20 -13.90
CA ALA A 114 -13.13 -4.13 -12.47
C ALA A 114 -13.35 -5.50 -11.81
N PRO A 115 -14.10 -6.47 -12.39
CA PRO A 115 -14.24 -7.80 -11.78
C PRO A 115 -12.90 -8.55 -11.63
N VAL A 116 -11.99 -8.39 -12.57
CA VAL A 116 -10.66 -9.03 -12.54
C VAL A 116 -9.77 -8.37 -11.49
N VAL A 117 -9.86 -7.04 -11.36
CA VAL A 117 -9.16 -6.31 -10.30
C VAL A 117 -9.66 -6.70 -8.92
N GLN A 118 -10.99 -6.79 -8.73
CA GLN A 118 -11.58 -7.23 -7.46
C GLN A 118 -11.17 -8.66 -7.10
N TRP A 119 -11.15 -9.55 -8.09
CA TRP A 119 -10.64 -10.91 -7.92
C TRP A 119 -9.16 -10.93 -7.51
N ALA A 120 -8.31 -10.15 -8.17
CA ALA A 120 -6.89 -10.07 -7.82
C ALA A 120 -6.67 -9.45 -6.43
N ALA A 121 -7.45 -8.44 -6.06
CA ALA A 121 -7.44 -7.83 -4.73
C ALA A 121 -7.74 -8.88 -3.65
N GLY A 122 -8.84 -9.63 -3.80
CA GLY A 122 -9.23 -10.68 -2.84
C GLY A 122 -8.20 -11.81 -2.70
N LEU A 123 -7.46 -12.14 -3.76
CA LEU A 123 -6.40 -13.17 -3.70
C LEU A 123 -5.08 -12.68 -3.11
N THR A 124 -4.83 -11.38 -3.09
CA THR A 124 -3.50 -10.82 -2.76
C THR A 124 -3.49 -9.94 -1.53
N GLY A 125 -4.65 -9.50 -1.04
CA GLY A 125 -4.77 -8.50 0.02
C GLY A 125 -4.35 -7.10 -0.43
N VAL A 126 -4.04 -6.89 -1.72
CA VAL A 126 -3.72 -5.57 -2.24
C VAL A 126 -5.03 -4.81 -2.50
N PRO A 127 -5.16 -3.56 -2.05
CA PRO A 127 -6.38 -2.78 -2.25
C PRO A 127 -6.72 -2.66 -3.74
N ALA A 128 -7.98 -2.93 -4.12
CA ALA A 128 -8.42 -2.82 -5.51
C ALA A 128 -8.12 -1.42 -6.11
N ALA A 129 -8.31 -0.36 -5.32
CA ALA A 129 -7.99 1.01 -5.74
C ALA A 129 -6.48 1.22 -6.01
N LEU A 130 -5.58 0.50 -5.32
CA LEU A 130 -4.14 0.58 -5.56
C LEU A 130 -3.77 -0.17 -6.84
N ILE A 131 -4.35 -1.36 -7.06
CA ILE A 131 -4.21 -2.11 -8.31
C ILE A 131 -4.70 -1.25 -9.48
N ASP A 132 -5.87 -0.62 -9.35
CA ASP A 132 -6.44 0.28 -10.35
C ASP A 132 -5.51 1.47 -10.64
N ALA A 133 -4.94 2.10 -9.60
CA ALA A 133 -4.03 3.22 -9.74
C ALA A 133 -2.76 2.81 -10.51
N VAL A 134 -2.16 1.66 -10.19
CA VAL A 134 -0.99 1.13 -10.89
C VAL A 134 -1.31 0.82 -12.35
N ILE A 135 -2.36 0.03 -12.65
CA ILE A 135 -2.74 -0.27 -14.05
C ILE A 135 -3.00 0.99 -14.86
N THR A 136 -3.65 1.99 -14.24
CA THR A 136 -3.94 3.28 -14.86
C THR A 136 -2.68 4.01 -15.29
N VAL A 137 -1.62 4.00 -14.47
CA VAL A 137 -0.34 4.64 -14.77
C VAL A 137 0.49 3.82 -15.76
N GLU A 138 0.50 2.50 -15.62
CA GLU A 138 1.33 1.59 -16.41
C GLU A 138 0.87 1.46 -17.87
N SER A 139 -0.41 1.12 -18.07
CA SER A 139 -0.94 0.83 -19.41
C SER A 139 -2.21 1.61 -19.75
N GLY A 140 -2.85 2.20 -18.74
CA GLY A 140 -4.20 2.75 -18.87
C GLY A 140 -5.23 1.66 -19.22
N TYR A 141 -5.04 0.42 -18.74
CA TYR A 141 -5.81 -0.79 -19.07
C TYR A 141 -5.69 -1.26 -20.53
N GLN A 142 -4.49 -1.18 -21.09
CA GLN A 142 -4.22 -1.72 -22.43
C GLN A 142 -3.50 -3.07 -22.32
N PRO A 143 -4.14 -4.19 -22.67
CA PRO A 143 -3.63 -5.53 -22.38
C PRO A 143 -2.40 -5.92 -23.20
N ALA A 144 -2.21 -5.34 -24.38
CA ALA A 144 -1.18 -5.74 -25.34
C ALA A 144 -0.01 -4.75 -25.42
N VAL A 145 0.19 -3.89 -24.41
CA VAL A 145 1.29 -2.93 -24.40
C VAL A 145 2.60 -3.63 -24.05
N VAL A 146 3.62 -3.37 -24.84
CA VAL A 146 5.02 -3.70 -24.52
C VAL A 146 5.81 -2.39 -24.51
N SER A 147 6.47 -2.08 -23.41
CA SER A 147 7.32 -0.87 -23.33
C SER A 147 8.62 -1.03 -24.13
N SER A 148 9.33 0.07 -24.38
CA SER A 148 10.66 0.05 -24.99
C SER A 148 11.69 -0.73 -24.16
N ALA A 149 11.50 -0.82 -22.84
CA ALA A 149 12.32 -1.63 -21.94
C ALA A 149 11.91 -3.11 -21.93
N GLY A 150 10.81 -3.47 -22.61
CA GLY A 150 10.30 -4.83 -22.68
C GLY A 150 9.30 -5.20 -21.57
N ALA A 151 8.75 -4.23 -20.84
CA ALA A 151 7.72 -4.47 -19.83
C ALA A 151 6.38 -4.82 -20.52
N ILE A 152 5.64 -5.80 -20.00
CA ILE A 152 4.53 -6.44 -20.75
C ILE A 152 3.20 -6.28 -20.01
N GLY A 153 2.15 -5.95 -20.76
CA GLY A 153 0.75 -6.12 -20.38
C GLY A 153 0.19 -5.04 -19.44
N MET A 154 -0.92 -5.37 -18.78
CA MET A 154 -1.73 -4.42 -17.99
C MET A 154 -0.96 -3.67 -16.91
N MET A 155 -0.10 -4.37 -16.19
CA MET A 155 0.72 -3.87 -15.09
C MET A 155 2.21 -3.78 -15.46
N GLN A 156 2.54 -3.84 -16.76
CA GLN A 156 3.89 -3.65 -17.29
C GLN A 156 4.96 -4.44 -16.51
N LEU A 157 4.82 -5.75 -16.48
CA LEU A 157 5.78 -6.63 -15.81
C LEU A 157 7.01 -6.83 -16.70
N MET A 158 8.19 -6.61 -16.13
CA MET A 158 9.45 -7.01 -16.77
C MET A 158 9.50 -8.55 -16.93
N PRO A 159 10.12 -9.08 -18.00
CA PRO A 159 10.14 -10.52 -18.26
C PRO A 159 10.73 -11.35 -17.10
N GLY A 160 11.80 -10.85 -16.46
CA GLY A 160 12.39 -11.49 -15.28
C GLY A 160 11.43 -11.55 -14.08
N THR A 161 10.65 -10.50 -13.85
CA THR A 161 9.61 -10.45 -12.82
C THR A 161 8.48 -11.42 -13.14
N ALA A 162 8.02 -11.47 -14.39
CA ALA A 162 6.99 -12.42 -14.82
C ALA A 162 7.44 -13.88 -14.67
N ALA A 163 8.70 -14.18 -15.01
CA ALA A 163 9.28 -15.52 -14.85
C ALA A 163 9.32 -15.95 -13.38
N MET A 164 9.72 -15.05 -12.46
CA MET A 164 9.69 -15.31 -11.02
C MET A 164 8.28 -15.60 -10.50
N LEU A 165 7.25 -14.99 -11.09
CA LEU A 165 5.85 -15.14 -10.68
C LEU A 165 5.14 -16.34 -11.34
N GLY A 166 5.74 -16.94 -12.37
CA GLY A 166 5.31 -18.20 -12.97
C GLY A 166 4.03 -18.13 -13.81
N GLY A 167 3.76 -17.01 -14.48
CA GLY A 167 2.57 -16.85 -15.34
C GLY A 167 2.86 -16.16 -16.68
N ASN A 168 1.85 -16.07 -17.54
CA ASN A 168 1.94 -15.44 -18.86
C ASN A 168 1.64 -13.93 -18.76
N PRO A 169 2.63 -13.04 -18.92
CA PRO A 169 2.40 -11.60 -18.79
C PRO A 169 1.61 -11.00 -19.97
N SER A 170 1.43 -11.73 -21.06
CA SER A 170 0.60 -11.30 -22.20
C SER A 170 -0.89 -11.64 -22.02
N ASP A 171 -1.22 -12.52 -21.07
CA ASP A 171 -2.62 -12.73 -20.66
C ASP A 171 -3.02 -11.65 -19.65
N ALA A 172 -4.02 -10.84 -19.98
CA ALA A 172 -4.40 -9.69 -19.16
C ALA A 172 -4.83 -10.05 -17.73
N LYS A 173 -5.54 -11.18 -17.55
CA LYS A 173 -6.01 -11.61 -16.22
C LYS A 173 -4.83 -12.10 -15.37
N GLN A 174 -3.95 -12.91 -15.96
CA GLN A 174 -2.73 -13.37 -15.29
C GLN A 174 -1.80 -12.20 -14.99
N ASN A 175 -1.65 -11.24 -15.91
CA ASN A 175 -0.82 -10.06 -15.72
C ASN A 175 -1.29 -9.21 -14.53
N ILE A 176 -2.61 -8.96 -14.41
CA ILE A 176 -3.18 -8.24 -13.27
C ILE A 176 -2.93 -9.00 -11.97
N LEU A 177 -3.16 -10.32 -11.93
CA LEU A 177 -2.90 -11.12 -10.72
C LEU A 177 -1.41 -11.14 -10.36
N MET A 178 -0.52 -11.32 -11.34
CA MET A 178 0.92 -11.33 -11.12
C MET A 178 1.43 -9.98 -10.62
N GLY A 179 1.02 -8.87 -11.24
CA GLY A 179 1.42 -7.54 -10.77
C GLY A 179 0.87 -7.23 -9.39
N SER A 180 -0.33 -7.70 -9.06
CA SER A 180 -0.89 -7.59 -7.70
C SER A 180 -0.10 -8.43 -6.69
N ARG A 181 0.30 -9.66 -7.04
CA ARG A 181 1.19 -10.48 -6.20
C ARG A 181 2.54 -9.80 -5.96
N TYR A 182 3.08 -9.17 -7.00
CA TYR A 182 4.35 -8.45 -6.89
C TYR A 182 4.21 -7.22 -5.98
N LEU A 183 3.12 -6.44 -6.11
CA LEU A 183 2.81 -5.36 -5.17
C LEU A 183 2.71 -5.86 -3.74
N ALA A 184 2.04 -6.99 -3.49
CA ALA A 184 1.95 -7.57 -2.14
C ALA A 184 3.32 -7.98 -1.58
N GLN A 185 4.18 -8.60 -2.41
CA GLN A 185 5.54 -8.95 -2.02
C GLN A 185 6.36 -7.72 -1.64
N LEU A 186 6.30 -6.65 -2.46
CA LEU A 186 6.98 -5.39 -2.19
C LEU A 186 6.38 -4.65 -0.99
N GLY A 187 5.06 -4.71 -0.80
CA GLY A 187 4.36 -4.19 0.37
C GLY A 187 4.91 -4.80 1.65
N ARG A 188 5.06 -6.13 1.69
CA ARG A 188 5.73 -6.80 2.82
C ARG A 188 7.20 -6.43 2.96
N GLN A 189 7.95 -6.40 1.86
CA GLN A 189 9.39 -6.08 1.88
C GLN A 189 9.67 -4.67 2.44
N PHE A 190 8.80 -3.71 2.14
CA PHE A 190 8.94 -2.32 2.58
C PHE A 190 7.97 -1.97 3.73
N ASN A 191 7.52 -2.99 4.48
CA ASN A 191 6.71 -2.85 5.69
C ASN A 191 5.47 -1.97 5.51
N GLY A 192 4.79 -2.02 4.37
CA GLY A 192 3.59 -1.22 4.11
C GLY A 192 3.85 0.23 3.70
N ASP A 193 5.10 0.68 3.60
CA ASP A 193 5.43 1.99 3.04
C ASP A 193 5.12 2.03 1.54
N LEU A 194 3.92 2.51 1.20
CA LEU A 194 3.45 2.59 -0.18
C LEU A 194 4.39 3.37 -1.10
N ARG A 195 5.13 4.36 -0.59
CA ARG A 195 6.07 5.13 -1.41
C ARG A 195 7.26 4.28 -1.83
N LEU A 196 7.82 3.51 -0.90
CA LEU A 196 8.93 2.61 -1.17
C LEU A 196 8.47 1.39 -1.97
N THR A 197 7.27 0.86 -1.70
CA THR A 197 6.64 -0.21 -2.48
C THR A 197 6.48 0.22 -3.95
N LEU A 198 5.94 1.41 -4.21
CA LEU A 198 5.75 1.92 -5.57
C LEU A 198 7.09 2.30 -6.24
N ALA A 199 8.03 2.85 -5.47
CA ALA A 199 9.38 3.10 -5.97
C ALA A 199 10.07 1.79 -6.39
N ALA A 200 9.92 0.73 -5.59
CA ALA A 200 10.46 -0.58 -5.90
C ALA A 200 9.73 -1.27 -7.06
N TYR A 201 8.43 -1.02 -7.22
CA TYR A 201 7.67 -1.54 -8.35
C TYR A 201 8.23 -0.99 -9.68
N ASN A 202 8.50 0.32 -9.73
CA ASN A 202 9.00 0.99 -10.93
C ASN A 202 10.52 0.82 -11.14
N ALA A 203 11.33 0.98 -10.08
CA ALA A 203 12.80 1.00 -10.17
C ALA A 203 13.48 -0.33 -9.81
N GLY A 204 12.72 -1.29 -9.31
CA GLY A 204 13.22 -2.52 -8.69
C GLY A 204 13.60 -2.34 -7.22
N PRO A 205 13.39 -3.37 -6.36
CA PRO A 205 13.64 -3.29 -4.92
C PRO A 205 15.11 -3.03 -4.57
N ALA A 206 16.04 -3.58 -5.37
CA ALA A 206 17.47 -3.38 -5.15
C ALA A 206 17.89 -1.90 -5.28
N ALA A 207 17.23 -1.12 -6.14
CA ALA A 207 17.50 0.30 -6.26
C ALA A 207 17.09 1.07 -5.00
N VAL A 208 15.93 0.71 -4.41
CA VAL A 208 15.44 1.30 -3.16
C VAL A 208 16.36 0.94 -1.99
N THR A 209 16.78 -0.32 -1.87
CA THR A 209 17.73 -0.76 -0.84
C THR A 209 19.07 -0.04 -0.96
N ARG A 210 19.64 0.07 -2.17
CA ARG A 210 20.90 0.82 -2.40
C ARG A 210 20.77 2.31 -2.11
N SER A 211 19.56 2.86 -2.23
CA SER A 211 19.27 4.26 -1.89
C SER A 211 19.05 4.48 -0.39
N GLY A 212 19.24 3.45 0.45
CA GLY A 212 19.06 3.54 1.89
C GLY A 212 17.58 3.64 2.29
N TYR A 213 16.71 2.87 1.64
CA TYR A 213 15.25 2.90 1.86
C TYR A 213 14.64 4.28 1.58
N LYS A 214 15.07 4.87 0.46
CA LYS A 214 14.54 6.12 -0.09
C LYS A 214 14.11 5.91 -1.53
N ILE A 215 13.26 6.80 -2.04
CA ILE A 215 12.93 6.82 -3.47
C ILE A 215 14.22 7.09 -4.26
N PRO A 216 14.65 6.20 -5.17
CA PRO A 216 15.86 6.38 -5.96
C PRO A 216 15.83 7.68 -6.77
N SER A 217 17.00 8.23 -7.07
CA SER A 217 17.14 9.50 -7.78
C SER A 217 16.81 9.45 -9.28
N PHE A 218 16.05 8.44 -9.71
CA PHE A 218 15.57 8.28 -11.08
C PHE A 218 14.39 9.22 -11.33
N SER A 219 14.49 10.01 -12.40
CA SER A 219 13.46 11.00 -12.75
C SER A 219 12.09 10.36 -12.97
N GLU A 220 12.07 9.18 -13.61
CA GLU A 220 10.85 8.40 -13.83
C GLU A 220 10.21 7.99 -12.49
N THR A 221 10.98 7.39 -11.58
CA THR A 221 10.47 6.91 -10.29
C THR A 221 9.97 8.04 -9.41
N ARG A 222 10.68 9.19 -9.37
CA ARG A 222 10.23 10.38 -8.65
C ARG A 222 8.92 10.97 -9.20
N ALA A 223 8.64 10.79 -10.48
CA ALA A 223 7.37 11.19 -11.09
C ALA A 223 6.27 10.12 -10.90
N TYR A 224 6.65 8.84 -10.93
CA TYR A 224 5.77 7.69 -10.84
C TYR A 224 5.06 7.61 -9.48
N VAL A 225 5.83 7.63 -8.40
CA VAL A 225 5.31 7.44 -7.03
C VAL A 225 4.20 8.45 -6.67
N PRO A 226 4.41 9.79 -6.77
CA PRO A 226 3.35 10.74 -6.44
C PRO A 226 2.14 10.61 -7.37
N LYS A 227 2.35 10.24 -8.64
CA LYS A 227 1.26 10.05 -9.60
C LYS A 227 0.34 8.89 -9.21
N VAL A 228 0.92 7.74 -8.83
CA VAL A 228 0.13 6.58 -8.40
C VAL A 228 -0.57 6.87 -7.07
N LEU A 229 0.11 7.50 -6.09
CA LEU A 229 -0.49 7.82 -4.79
C LEU A 229 -1.67 8.78 -4.90
N SER A 230 -1.57 9.83 -5.73
CA SER A 230 -2.71 10.73 -5.97
C SER A 230 -3.88 10.05 -6.67
N LEU A 231 -3.63 9.12 -7.60
CA LEU A 231 -4.69 8.33 -8.21
C LEU A 231 -5.34 7.39 -7.19
N TYR A 232 -4.53 6.71 -6.38
CA TYR A 232 -5.00 5.82 -5.33
C TYR A 232 -5.90 6.56 -4.33
N ALA A 233 -5.46 7.71 -3.82
CA ALA A 233 -6.25 8.54 -2.91
C ALA A 233 -7.59 9.02 -3.54
N SER A 234 -7.59 9.32 -4.85
CA SER A 234 -8.80 9.71 -5.57
C SER A 234 -9.77 8.54 -5.79
N LEU A 235 -9.26 7.31 -5.89
CA LEU A 235 -10.04 6.10 -6.09
C LEU A 235 -10.60 5.54 -4.78
N GLN A 236 -9.98 5.83 -3.63
CA GLN A 236 -10.52 5.48 -2.30
C GLN A 236 -11.77 6.28 -1.92
N GLN A 237 -12.02 7.41 -2.57
CA GLN A 237 -13.15 8.31 -2.29
C GLN A 237 -14.37 8.06 -3.20
N GLN A 238 -14.28 7.12 -4.15
CA GLN A 238 -15.32 6.76 -5.12
C GLN A 238 -15.99 5.45 -4.73
#